data_AF-A0A2H9LLY2-F1
#
_entry.id   AF-A0A2H9LLY2-F1
#
_cell.length_a   1.000
_cell.length_b   1.000
_cell.length_c   1.000
_cell.angle_alpha   90.00
_cell.angle_beta   90.00
_cell.angle_gamma   90.00
#
_symmetry.space_group_name_H-M   'P 1'
#
loop_
_entity.id
_entity.type
_entity.pdbx_description
1 polymer ?
#
loop_
_entity_poly.entity_id
_entity_poly.type
_entity_poly.pdbx_seq_one_letter_code
_entity_poly.pdbx_strand_id
1 'polypeptide(L)'
;MCGIFGCIVKDANAAPTIHASLKRLEYRGYDSVGVATVQDGKLYLKKDQGKIDEVHAVHNLDDLPGNIGIGHTRWATHGAPLQINAHPHVDCSGQIAVVHNGIIENFSELKQELEGRGHVFKSKTDTEVIPHLIEENLRNNLSMSLADAVLETVKRLDGSYAIAVISTKEPDRIVCARHESPLVVGVNEKAVYCASDIPAFLPVTNKAVIVEDGELVTLSLGGYEIKKISDSKVVAREPKLIDWTPEMAVKQGYQHFMLKEIHEQPGTLRNTLRLQEHYLDLMATFLDRAHEVFLVACGTSYHACLASSYMFSKLAFLVTYPVIASEFVEQHGKSVNIDSTLLAVSQSGETADILAAVNAARQRAATILGLTNAIGSTLTRVSRVYIGQQSGPEIGVAATKTFTSQLSVLAGLALRLAKKRGKVSQDEMDFLAEKLEKLPDTVETVIQTQEEKVKQIAKKYKDAKAFFFLGRGISTATAYEGRLKLMEIAYVPAIAFPAGESKHGPISLVEPGFPVVFICPKDETYKTLIGNVMEMKARGASIIAVIEEGDEEIKRLADDYIEVPAGTPEVLSPISFVVPLQLLAYYMAVEKGYNPDTPRNLAKSVTVK
;
A
#
# COMPACT_ATOMS: atom_id res chain seq x y z
N MET A 1 5.55 5.76 -1.97
CA MET A 1 4.96 6.42 -0.80
C MET A 1 5.92 7.53 -0.44
N CYS A 2 5.64 8.79 -0.78
CA CYS A 2 6.60 9.92 -0.76
C CYS A 2 7.38 10.13 0.56
N GLY A 3 8.43 10.96 0.54
CA GLY A 3 9.22 11.34 1.71
C GLY A 3 9.08 12.83 2.07
N ILE A 4 8.80 13.14 3.33
CA ILE A 4 8.83 14.51 3.90
C ILE A 4 10.02 14.63 4.84
N PHE A 5 10.71 15.76 4.76
CA PHE A 5 11.63 16.19 5.80
C PHE A 5 11.56 17.70 6.01
N GLY A 6 11.60 18.16 7.26
CA GLY A 6 11.73 19.56 7.61
C GLY A 6 12.56 19.73 8.85
N CYS A 7 13.24 20.87 8.98
CA CYS A 7 14.05 21.15 10.14
C CYS A 7 14.15 22.64 10.46
N ILE A 8 14.26 22.94 11.74
CA ILE A 8 14.67 24.24 12.27
C ILE A 8 15.99 23.99 13.00
N VAL A 9 17.07 24.61 12.53
CA VAL A 9 18.42 24.41 13.07
C VAL A 9 18.95 25.72 13.67
N LYS A 10 19.74 25.60 14.74
CA LYS A 10 20.41 26.73 15.39
C LYS A 10 21.78 26.99 14.75
N ASP A 11 22.05 28.26 14.40
CA ASP A 11 23.35 28.74 13.90
C ASP A 11 23.89 27.99 12.67
N ALA A 12 23.02 27.45 11.82
CA ALA A 12 23.37 26.69 10.61
C ALA A 12 22.31 26.85 9.51
N ASN A 13 22.63 26.43 8.27
CA ASN A 13 21.64 26.37 7.19
C ASN A 13 20.87 25.04 7.22
N ALA A 14 19.56 25.11 6.97
CA ALA A 14 18.69 23.93 6.94
C ALA A 14 18.92 23.06 5.71
N ALA A 15 19.20 23.68 4.55
CA ALA A 15 19.19 23.01 3.25
C ALA A 15 20.11 21.78 3.13
N PRO A 16 21.38 21.81 3.58
CA PRO A 16 22.25 20.63 3.52
C PRO A 16 21.72 19.46 4.35
N THR A 17 21.10 19.76 5.49
CA THR A 17 20.46 18.73 6.34
C THR A 17 19.26 18.15 5.62
N ILE A 18 18.41 18.99 5.03
CA ILE A 18 17.23 18.56 4.28
C ILE A 18 17.63 17.65 3.11
N HIS A 19 18.60 18.05 2.29
CA HIS A 19 19.09 17.25 1.17
C HIS A 19 19.59 15.87 1.64
N ALA A 20 20.48 15.83 2.63
CA ALA A 20 21.01 14.57 3.13
C ALA A 20 19.90 13.66 3.71
N SER A 21 18.92 14.24 4.39
CA SER A 21 17.80 13.51 4.98
C SER A 21 16.82 12.99 3.91
N LEU A 22 16.52 13.78 2.88
CA LEU A 22 15.72 13.34 1.74
C LEU A 22 16.39 12.21 0.97
N LYS A 23 17.72 12.20 0.86
CA LYS A 23 18.46 11.10 0.24
C LYS A 23 18.23 9.78 0.96
N ARG A 24 18.11 9.82 2.29
CA ARG A 24 17.76 8.65 3.11
C ARG A 24 16.31 8.21 2.92
N LEU A 25 15.44 9.10 2.44
CA LEU A 25 14.05 8.81 2.11
C LEU A 25 13.85 8.47 0.63
N GLU A 26 14.89 8.36 -0.20
CA GLU A 26 14.70 8.10 -1.64
C GLU A 26 14.01 6.76 -1.94
N TYR A 27 14.11 5.77 -1.03
CA TYR A 27 13.38 4.50 -1.15
C TYR A 27 11.85 4.69 -1.13
N ARG A 28 11.35 5.83 -0.66
CA ARG A 28 9.94 6.19 -0.56
C ARG A 28 9.40 6.81 -1.86
N GLY A 29 10.21 7.61 -2.55
CA GLY A 29 9.87 8.27 -3.81
C GLY A 29 11.11 8.81 -4.52
N TYR A 30 11.14 8.73 -5.84
CA TYR A 30 12.27 9.15 -6.68
C TYR A 30 11.85 9.83 -7.99
N ASP A 31 10.57 10.17 -8.15
CA ASP A 31 10.05 10.76 -9.40
C ASP A 31 10.40 12.25 -9.53
N SER A 32 10.44 12.96 -8.40
CA SER A 32 10.85 14.37 -8.33
C SER A 32 11.25 14.77 -6.92
N VAL A 33 12.00 15.86 -6.80
CA VAL A 33 12.53 16.37 -5.52
C VAL A 33 12.40 17.88 -5.45
N GLY A 34 12.20 18.42 -4.25
CA GLY A 34 12.34 19.85 -4.01
C GLY A 34 12.57 20.21 -2.55
N VAL A 35 13.09 21.42 -2.35
CA VAL A 35 13.43 22.02 -1.05
C VAL A 35 13.01 23.48 -1.04
N ALA A 36 12.39 23.92 0.05
CA ALA A 36 12.12 25.31 0.35
C ALA A 36 12.69 25.72 1.70
N THR A 37 13.26 26.93 1.77
CA THR A 37 13.77 27.55 2.99
C THR A 37 13.22 28.97 3.15
N VAL A 38 13.24 29.49 4.38
CA VAL A 38 12.87 30.88 4.66
C VAL A 38 14.07 31.61 5.27
N GLN A 39 14.36 32.80 4.74
CA GLN A 39 15.34 33.73 5.29
C GLN A 39 14.97 35.17 4.95
N ASP A 40 15.16 36.10 5.89
CA ASP A 40 14.96 37.55 5.69
C ASP A 40 13.59 37.91 5.08
N GLY A 41 12.54 37.21 5.53
CA GLY A 41 11.17 37.41 5.06
C GLY A 41 10.90 36.94 3.63
N LYS A 42 11.81 36.14 3.04
CA LYS A 42 11.69 35.58 1.69
C LYS A 42 11.69 34.05 1.73
N LEU A 43 10.88 33.48 0.84
CA LEU A 43 10.85 32.04 0.57
C LEU A 43 11.79 31.75 -0.61
N TYR A 44 12.70 30.80 -0.43
CA TYR A 44 13.57 30.29 -1.48
C TYR A 44 13.16 28.86 -1.82
N LEU A 45 13.13 28.49 -3.10
CA LEU A 45 12.63 27.20 -3.58
C LEU A 45 13.49 26.67 -4.74
N LYS A 46 13.91 25.41 -4.65
CA LYS A 46 14.49 24.65 -5.75
C LYS A 46 13.78 23.30 -5.87
N LYS A 47 13.33 22.95 -7.06
CA LYS A 47 12.66 21.68 -7.34
C LYS A 47 12.80 21.28 -8.80
N ASP A 48 12.83 19.98 -9.06
CA ASP A 48 12.84 19.43 -10.42
C ASP A 48 12.38 17.97 -10.45
N GLN A 49 12.12 17.44 -11.65
CA GLN A 49 11.88 16.02 -11.89
C GLN A 49 13.20 15.22 -11.86
N GLY A 50 13.12 13.95 -11.45
CA GLY A 50 14.27 13.05 -11.36
C GLY A 50 14.69 12.73 -9.93
N LYS A 51 15.79 11.97 -9.83
CA LYS A 51 16.33 11.48 -8.55
C LYS A 51 17.04 12.59 -7.79
N ILE A 52 17.21 12.41 -6.48
CA ILE A 52 17.76 13.48 -5.63
C ILE A 52 19.15 13.93 -6.05
N ASP A 53 20.03 12.99 -6.39
CA ASP A 53 21.40 13.30 -6.81
C ASP A 53 21.45 14.01 -8.17
N GLU A 54 20.50 13.69 -9.07
CA GLU A 54 20.38 14.32 -10.40
C GLU A 54 19.90 15.77 -10.26
N VAL A 55 18.85 15.99 -9.47
CA VAL A 55 18.30 17.33 -9.20
C VAL A 55 19.33 18.18 -8.45
N HIS A 56 20.04 17.59 -7.47
CA HIS A 56 21.10 18.28 -6.74
C HIS A 56 22.27 18.68 -7.64
N ALA A 57 22.70 17.83 -8.58
CA ALA A 57 23.78 18.17 -9.50
C ALA A 57 23.46 19.37 -10.41
N VAL A 58 22.18 19.55 -10.79
CA VAL A 58 21.74 20.66 -11.66
C VAL A 58 21.48 21.93 -10.85
N HIS A 59 20.77 21.81 -9.73
CA HIS A 59 20.26 22.97 -9.01
C HIS A 59 21.10 23.36 -7.80
N ASN A 60 21.98 22.49 -7.30
CA ASN A 60 22.67 22.61 -6.02
C ASN A 60 21.69 22.94 -4.87
N LEU A 61 21.06 21.90 -4.30
CA LEU A 61 20.06 22.08 -3.23
C LEU A 61 20.65 22.68 -1.94
N ASP A 62 21.96 22.58 -1.72
CA ASP A 62 22.61 22.88 -0.43
C ASP A 62 22.86 24.38 -0.19
N ASP A 63 22.81 25.21 -1.23
CA ASP A 63 23.06 26.66 -1.15
C ASP A 63 21.82 27.50 -0.79
N LEU A 64 20.66 26.85 -0.63
CA LEU A 64 19.43 27.51 -0.21
C LEU A 64 19.64 28.09 1.20
N PRO A 65 19.42 29.40 1.39
CA PRO A 65 19.85 30.05 2.61
C PRO A 65 18.75 29.99 3.68
N GLY A 66 19.13 30.19 4.94
CA GLY A 66 18.19 30.16 6.07
C GLY A 66 18.30 28.89 6.91
N ASN A 67 17.84 29.00 8.15
CA ASN A 67 17.97 27.97 9.18
C ASN A 67 16.68 27.16 9.40
N ILE A 68 15.65 27.44 8.60
CA ILE A 68 14.36 26.74 8.58
C ILE A 68 14.06 26.31 7.15
N GLY A 69 13.55 25.09 6.99
CA GLY A 69 13.08 24.63 5.70
C GLY A 69 12.37 23.30 5.73
N ILE A 70 11.76 22.98 4.60
CA ILE A 70 11.08 21.73 4.30
C ILE A 70 11.53 21.22 2.94
N GLY A 71 11.46 19.91 2.73
CA GLY A 71 11.74 19.29 1.46
C GLY A 71 10.97 17.99 1.29
N HIS A 72 10.96 17.52 0.05
CA HIS A 72 10.14 16.41 -0.37
C HIS A 72 10.80 15.54 -1.44
N THR A 73 10.55 14.24 -1.36
CA THR A 73 10.78 13.27 -2.44
C THR A 73 9.44 12.69 -2.86
N ARG A 74 9.11 12.79 -4.14
CA ARG A 74 7.77 12.48 -4.65
C ARG A 74 7.71 11.11 -5.30
N TRP A 75 6.58 10.45 -5.06
CA TRP A 75 6.07 9.32 -5.83
C TRP A 75 4.72 9.77 -6.40
N ALA A 76 4.64 9.97 -7.71
CA ALA A 76 3.51 10.64 -8.33
C ALA A 76 2.20 9.82 -8.23
N THR A 77 1.17 10.40 -7.60
CA THR A 77 -0.21 9.88 -7.56
C THR A 77 -1.10 10.66 -8.54
N HIS A 78 -1.15 11.98 -8.40
CA HIS A 78 -1.86 12.91 -9.30
C HIS A 78 -0.89 13.78 -10.09
N GLY A 79 -1.04 13.84 -11.42
CA GLY A 79 -0.17 14.64 -12.27
C GLY A 79 1.19 13.98 -12.55
N ALA A 80 1.60 14.04 -13.81
CA ALA A 80 2.85 13.47 -14.30
C ALA A 80 4.07 14.01 -13.53
N PRO A 81 5.17 13.23 -13.44
CA PRO A 81 6.40 13.63 -12.76
C PRO A 81 7.12 14.74 -13.55
N LEU A 82 6.65 15.98 -13.38
CA LEU A 82 7.15 17.20 -13.99
C LEU A 82 7.59 18.16 -12.89
N GLN A 83 8.55 19.05 -13.17
CA GLN A 83 9.01 20.08 -12.24
C GLN A 83 7.86 20.87 -11.58
N ILE A 84 6.84 21.24 -12.37
CA ILE A 84 5.67 22.02 -11.88
C ILE A 84 4.85 21.27 -10.83
N ASN A 85 4.85 19.93 -10.90
CA ASN A 85 4.13 19.04 -9.98
C ASN A 85 5.02 18.53 -8.84
N ALA A 86 6.31 18.88 -8.81
CA ALA A 86 7.19 18.57 -7.70
C ALA A 86 6.80 19.43 -6.48
N HIS A 87 6.91 18.87 -5.29
CA HIS A 87 6.75 19.63 -4.04
C HIS A 87 8.10 20.28 -3.69
N PRO A 88 8.13 21.35 -2.87
CA PRO A 88 7.01 22.07 -2.27
C PRO A 88 6.09 22.81 -3.26
N HIS A 89 4.80 22.88 -2.93
CA HIS A 89 3.82 23.79 -3.55
C HIS A 89 3.75 25.09 -2.78
N VAL A 90 3.43 26.19 -3.47
CA VAL A 90 3.39 27.54 -2.90
C VAL A 90 2.04 28.21 -3.17
N ASP A 91 1.72 29.20 -2.34
CA ASP A 91 0.52 30.04 -2.49
C ASP A 91 0.66 31.06 -3.65
N CYS A 92 -0.36 31.90 -3.87
CA CYS A 92 -0.30 32.88 -4.96
C CYS A 92 0.80 33.92 -4.75
N SER A 93 1.09 34.28 -3.49
CA SER A 93 2.07 35.31 -3.13
C SER A 93 3.50 34.80 -2.94
N GLY A 94 3.70 33.47 -2.91
CA GLY A 94 5.01 32.86 -2.66
C GLY A 94 5.51 33.04 -1.22
N GLN A 95 4.59 33.18 -0.26
CA GLN A 95 4.88 33.36 1.17
C GLN A 95 4.66 32.09 1.99
N ILE A 96 4.00 31.07 1.44
CA ILE A 96 3.69 29.80 2.10
C ILE A 96 4.25 28.69 1.22
N ALA A 97 4.93 27.72 1.83
CA ALA A 97 5.33 26.49 1.17
C ALA A 97 4.80 25.27 1.92
N VAL A 98 4.31 24.29 1.16
CA VAL A 98 3.74 23.05 1.68
C VAL A 98 4.37 21.84 1.00
N VAL A 99 4.75 20.85 1.79
CA VAL A 99 5.02 19.48 1.33
C VAL A 99 3.96 18.55 1.88
N HIS A 100 3.57 17.54 1.10
CA HIS A 100 2.45 16.65 1.39
C HIS A 100 2.75 15.20 0.98
N ASN A 101 2.40 14.27 1.86
CA ASN A 101 2.31 12.84 1.59
C ASN A 101 0.87 12.40 1.80
N GLY A 102 0.26 11.79 0.79
CA GLY A 102 -1.14 11.35 0.87
C GLY A 102 -1.90 11.71 -0.39
N ILE A 103 -3.22 11.71 -0.28
CA ILE A 103 -4.16 12.09 -1.34
C ILE A 103 -5.26 12.94 -0.72
N ILE A 104 -5.47 14.14 -1.27
CA ILE A 104 -6.63 14.97 -0.94
C ILE A 104 -7.75 14.63 -1.92
N GLU A 105 -8.82 13.99 -1.45
CA GLU A 105 -9.89 13.45 -2.29
C GLU A 105 -10.83 14.54 -2.81
N ASN A 106 -11.18 15.49 -1.96
CA ASN A 106 -12.06 16.62 -2.30
C ASN A 106 -11.32 17.79 -2.98
N PHE A 107 -10.09 17.58 -3.48
CA PHE A 107 -9.27 18.64 -4.07
C PHE A 107 -9.94 19.35 -5.26
N SER A 108 -10.76 18.64 -6.05
CA SER A 108 -11.43 19.23 -7.21
C SER A 108 -12.46 20.28 -6.80
N GLU A 109 -13.22 20.00 -5.73
CA GLU A 109 -14.23 20.92 -5.19
C GLU A 109 -13.55 22.14 -4.57
N LEU A 110 -12.53 21.90 -3.74
CA LEU A 110 -11.72 22.95 -3.11
C LEU A 110 -11.04 23.86 -4.14
N LYS A 111 -10.51 23.27 -5.22
CA LYS A 111 -9.89 24.01 -6.31
C LYS A 111 -10.89 24.93 -7.00
N GLN A 112 -12.07 24.43 -7.36
CA GLN A 112 -13.12 25.24 -8.01
C GLN A 112 -13.56 26.41 -7.12
N GLU A 113 -13.73 26.17 -5.81
CA GLU A 113 -14.05 27.22 -4.86
C GLU A 113 -12.97 28.31 -4.81
N LEU A 114 -11.69 27.91 -4.69
CA LEU A 114 -10.56 28.83 -4.61
C LEU A 114 -10.35 29.61 -5.92
N GLU A 115 -10.50 28.97 -7.08
CA GLU A 115 -10.48 29.66 -8.38
C GLU A 115 -11.60 30.70 -8.46
N GLY A 116 -12.80 30.38 -7.95
CA GLY A 116 -13.92 31.32 -7.83
C GLY A 116 -13.63 32.53 -6.92
N ARG A 117 -12.68 32.39 -5.98
CA ARG A 117 -12.19 33.46 -5.10
C ARG A 117 -10.95 34.19 -5.64
N GLY A 118 -10.48 33.82 -6.83
CA GLY A 118 -9.38 34.49 -7.53
C GLY A 118 -7.99 33.90 -7.28
N HIS A 119 -7.89 32.69 -6.71
CA HIS A 119 -6.62 31.96 -6.61
C HIS A 119 -6.19 31.40 -7.98
N VAL A 120 -4.88 31.35 -8.23
CA VAL A 120 -4.33 30.88 -9.52
C VAL A 120 -3.49 29.62 -9.32
N PHE A 121 -4.03 28.48 -9.75
CA PHE A 121 -3.35 27.18 -9.72
C PHE A 121 -2.40 27.01 -10.90
N LYS A 122 -1.22 26.45 -10.64
CA LYS A 122 -0.15 26.24 -11.64
C LYS A 122 0.11 24.76 -11.93
N SER A 123 -0.26 23.87 -11.02
CA SER A 123 -0.02 22.43 -11.10
C SER A 123 -1.30 21.63 -11.39
N LYS A 124 -1.11 20.33 -11.60
CA LYS A 124 -2.21 19.34 -11.71
C LYS A 124 -2.27 18.42 -10.50
N THR A 125 -1.65 18.83 -9.39
CA THR A 125 -1.63 18.05 -8.16
C THR A 125 -2.82 18.42 -7.28
N ASP A 126 -3.29 17.45 -6.52
CA ASP A 126 -4.21 17.63 -5.40
C ASP A 126 -3.59 18.53 -4.31
N THR A 127 -2.28 18.43 -4.11
CA THR A 127 -1.54 19.12 -3.03
C THR A 127 -1.63 20.64 -3.09
N GLU A 128 -1.70 21.25 -4.28
CA GLU A 128 -1.67 22.71 -4.44
C GLU A 128 -2.87 23.42 -3.79
N VAL A 129 -3.98 22.72 -3.52
CA VAL A 129 -5.11 23.33 -2.80
C VAL A 129 -4.74 23.72 -1.37
N ILE A 130 -3.77 23.03 -0.75
CA ILE A 130 -3.38 23.23 0.65
C ILE A 130 -2.76 24.62 0.88
N PRO A 131 -1.69 25.05 0.19
CA PRO A 131 -1.14 26.40 0.38
C PRO A 131 -2.16 27.50 0.07
N HIS A 132 -3.05 27.32 -0.90
CA HIS A 132 -4.10 28.29 -1.23
C HIS A 132 -5.20 28.38 -0.15
N LEU A 133 -5.59 27.27 0.48
CA LEU A 133 -6.50 27.30 1.63
C LEU A 133 -5.87 28.02 2.83
N ILE A 134 -4.59 27.79 3.10
CA ILE A 134 -3.86 28.49 4.18
C ILE A 134 -3.76 29.99 3.86
N GLU A 135 -3.45 30.33 2.61
CA GLU A 135 -3.45 31.71 2.11
C GLU A 135 -4.81 32.39 2.33
N GLU A 136 -5.90 31.74 1.94
CA GLU A 136 -7.27 32.23 2.10
C GLU A 136 -7.62 32.48 3.58
N ASN A 137 -7.29 31.53 4.47
CA ASN A 137 -7.53 31.67 5.91
C ASN A 137 -6.76 32.87 6.51
N LEU A 138 -5.48 33.02 6.18
CA LEU A 138 -4.65 34.14 6.63
C LEU A 138 -5.04 35.48 6.02
N ARG A 139 -5.63 35.48 4.81
CA ARG A 139 -6.16 36.69 4.17
C ARG A 139 -7.44 37.16 4.85
N ASN A 140 -8.30 36.22 5.25
CA ASN A 140 -9.58 36.51 5.91
C ASN A 140 -9.42 36.93 7.37
N ASN A 141 -8.33 36.53 8.03
CA ASN A 141 -8.01 36.97 9.39
C ASN A 141 -6.51 37.24 9.55
N LEU A 142 -6.13 38.52 9.51
CA LEU A 142 -4.73 38.97 9.59
C LEU A 142 -4.06 38.69 10.95
N SER A 143 -4.82 38.46 12.02
CA SER A 143 -4.28 38.10 13.34
C SER A 143 -4.28 36.58 13.60
N MET A 144 -4.68 35.77 12.62
CA MET A 144 -4.64 34.32 12.72
C MET A 144 -3.19 33.82 12.64
N SER A 145 -2.83 32.91 13.54
CA SER A 145 -1.51 32.26 13.49
C SER A 145 -1.41 31.26 12.34
N LEU A 146 -0.20 30.93 11.90
CA LEU A 146 0.03 29.88 10.91
C LEU A 146 -0.53 28.53 11.38
N ALA A 147 -0.38 28.21 12.66
CA ALA A 147 -0.90 26.98 13.25
C ALA A 147 -2.43 26.90 13.16
N ASP A 148 -3.13 28.00 13.44
CA ASP A 148 -4.59 28.07 13.35
C ASP A 148 -5.06 28.04 11.89
N ALA A 149 -4.35 28.71 10.97
CA ALA A 149 -4.67 28.67 9.54
C ALA A 149 -4.50 27.27 8.94
N VAL A 150 -3.48 26.53 9.36
CA VAL A 150 -3.30 25.11 9.00
C VAL A 150 -4.38 24.26 9.64
N LEU A 151 -4.73 24.49 10.91
CA LEU A 151 -5.81 23.77 11.59
C LEU A 151 -7.15 23.90 10.85
N GLU A 152 -7.54 25.13 10.48
CA GLU A 152 -8.76 25.38 9.71
C GLU A 152 -8.70 24.81 8.29
N THR A 153 -7.49 24.74 7.71
CA THR A 153 -7.29 24.08 6.41
C THR A 153 -7.54 22.58 6.51
N VAL A 154 -6.89 21.88 7.46
CA VAL A 154 -6.96 20.41 7.56
C VAL A 154 -8.34 19.89 7.97
N LYS A 155 -9.16 20.70 8.65
CA LYS A 155 -10.58 20.40 8.91
C LYS A 155 -11.45 20.33 7.65
N ARG A 156 -10.98 20.88 6.53
CA ARG A 156 -11.67 20.88 5.24
C ARG A 156 -11.12 19.84 4.27
N LEU A 157 -10.05 19.12 4.62
CA LEU A 157 -9.42 18.15 3.74
C LEU A 157 -10.03 16.78 3.96
N ASP A 158 -10.50 16.16 2.89
CA ASP A 158 -10.90 14.76 2.87
C ASP A 158 -9.78 13.91 2.27
N GLY A 159 -9.56 12.71 2.82
CA GLY A 159 -8.55 11.76 2.36
C GLY A 159 -7.46 11.50 3.39
N SER A 160 -6.20 11.35 2.94
CA SER A 160 -5.05 11.17 3.84
C SER A 160 -3.99 12.21 3.58
N TYR A 161 -3.31 12.62 4.63
CA TYR A 161 -2.23 13.59 4.53
C TYR A 161 -1.26 13.50 5.69
N ALA A 162 0.02 13.66 5.39
CA ALA A 162 1.01 14.23 6.30
C ALA A 162 1.53 15.48 5.59
N ILE A 163 1.45 16.63 6.25
CA ILE A 163 1.90 17.90 5.69
C ILE A 163 2.97 18.53 6.58
N ALA A 164 3.86 19.30 5.97
CA ALA A 164 4.71 20.26 6.66
C ALA A 164 4.65 21.61 5.92
N VAL A 165 4.49 22.68 6.69
CA VAL A 165 4.20 24.03 6.22
C VAL A 165 5.21 25.01 6.82
N ILE A 166 5.76 25.88 5.97
CA ILE A 166 6.55 27.05 6.39
C ILE A 166 5.99 28.31 5.77
N SER A 167 6.18 29.44 6.45
CA SER A 167 5.76 30.74 5.94
C SER A 167 6.75 31.85 6.24
N THR A 168 6.81 32.86 5.38
CA THR A 168 7.54 34.10 5.64
C THR A 168 6.89 34.97 6.73
N LYS A 169 5.61 34.73 7.07
CA LYS A 169 4.90 35.47 8.13
C LYS A 169 5.29 35.02 9.55
N GLU A 170 5.53 33.72 9.72
CA GLU A 170 6.04 33.13 10.96
C GLU A 170 7.32 32.32 10.63
N PRO A 171 8.44 33.03 10.37
CA PRO A 171 9.67 32.42 9.85
C PRO A 171 10.43 31.58 10.89
N ASP A 172 9.91 31.46 12.11
CA ASP A 172 10.49 30.70 13.22
C ASP A 172 9.75 29.38 13.49
N ARG A 173 8.78 29.00 12.65
CA ARG A 173 7.91 27.84 12.87
C ARG A 173 7.73 26.95 11.64
N ILE A 174 7.69 25.64 11.89
CA ILE A 174 7.16 24.64 10.94
C ILE A 174 5.87 24.09 11.55
N VAL A 175 4.77 24.13 10.80
CA VAL A 175 3.50 23.52 11.22
C VAL A 175 3.28 22.25 10.42
N CYS A 176 3.04 21.14 11.11
CA CYS A 176 2.78 19.84 10.50
C CYS A 176 1.42 19.31 10.94
N ALA A 177 0.79 18.48 10.12
CA ALA A 177 -0.43 17.77 10.50
C ALA A 177 -0.43 16.35 9.93
N ARG A 178 -1.08 15.42 10.63
CA ARG A 178 -1.16 14.01 10.28
C ARG A 178 -2.60 13.51 10.27
N HIS A 179 -2.96 12.86 9.18
CA HIS A 179 -4.12 12.00 9.01
C HIS A 179 -3.77 10.84 8.06
N GLU A 180 -3.72 9.64 8.61
CA GLU A 180 -3.35 8.33 8.06
C GLU A 180 -1.93 8.18 7.49
N SER A 181 -1.31 9.25 6.99
CA SER A 181 0.06 9.22 6.47
C SER A 181 1.09 9.39 7.61
N PRO A 182 2.19 8.59 7.64
CA PRO A 182 3.16 8.67 8.72
C PRO A 182 3.85 10.03 8.84
N LEU A 183 3.99 10.49 10.10
CA LEU A 183 4.74 11.67 10.48
C LEU A 183 5.37 11.44 11.86
N VAL A 184 6.63 11.85 12.00
CA VAL A 184 7.42 11.73 13.23
C VAL A 184 8.23 13.00 13.45
N VAL A 185 8.48 13.33 14.71
CA VAL A 185 9.27 14.51 15.11
C VAL A 185 10.57 14.03 15.76
N GLY A 186 11.69 14.60 15.33
CA GLY A 186 12.99 14.41 15.97
C GLY A 186 13.38 15.64 16.77
N VAL A 187 14.01 15.47 17.93
CA VAL A 187 14.45 16.60 18.77
C VAL A 187 15.89 16.43 19.25
N ASN A 188 16.68 17.50 19.23
CA ASN A 188 17.94 17.60 19.98
C ASN A 188 18.14 19.05 20.48
N GLU A 189 19.26 19.34 21.13
CA GLU A 189 19.53 20.66 21.72
C GLU A 189 19.71 21.79 20.71
N LYS A 190 20.01 21.46 19.45
CA LYS A 190 20.36 22.45 18.41
C LYS A 190 19.31 22.53 17.30
N ALA A 191 18.34 21.62 17.27
CA ALA A 191 17.41 21.52 16.16
C ALA A 191 16.17 20.68 16.50
N VAL A 192 15.10 20.97 15.76
CA VAL A 192 13.86 20.21 15.76
C VAL A 192 13.55 19.81 14.32
N TYR A 193 13.11 18.57 14.13
CA TYR A 193 12.91 17.94 12.83
C TYR A 193 11.48 17.40 12.71
N CYS A 194 10.88 17.47 11.53
CA CYS A 194 9.77 16.61 11.14
C CYS A 194 10.20 15.71 9.99
N ALA A 195 9.69 14.49 9.95
CA ALA A 195 9.92 13.59 8.84
C ALA A 195 8.76 12.61 8.66
N SER A 196 8.60 12.09 7.45
CA SER A 196 7.69 10.97 7.22
C SER A 196 8.24 9.63 7.76
N ASP A 197 9.53 9.58 8.08
CA ASP A 197 10.15 8.39 8.68
C ASP A 197 11.38 8.76 9.53
N ILE A 198 11.63 7.96 10.57
CA ILE A 198 12.71 8.14 11.55
C ILE A 198 14.12 8.12 10.92
N PRO A 199 14.46 7.27 9.92
CA PRO A 199 15.78 7.27 9.27
C PRO A 199 16.27 8.65 8.82
N ALA A 200 15.36 9.55 8.50
CA ALA A 200 15.70 10.86 7.97
C ALA A 200 16.49 11.72 8.96
N PHE A 201 16.25 11.59 10.27
CA PHE A 201 16.95 12.36 11.30
C PHE A 201 17.82 11.52 12.26
N LEU A 202 17.86 10.19 12.14
CA LEU A 202 18.70 9.35 13.01
C LEU A 202 20.18 9.77 13.12
N PRO A 203 20.86 10.22 12.04
CA PRO A 203 22.25 10.68 12.14
C PRO A 203 22.45 11.92 13.04
N VAL A 204 21.37 12.67 13.29
CA VAL A 204 21.42 13.94 14.04
C VAL A 204 20.65 13.87 15.37
N THR A 205 19.71 12.95 15.52
CA THR A 205 19.07 12.64 16.80
C THR A 205 18.43 11.26 16.81
N ASN A 206 18.49 10.59 17.97
CA ASN A 206 17.75 9.37 18.24
C ASN A 206 16.57 9.60 19.21
N LYS A 207 16.23 10.84 19.55
CA LYS A 207 15.02 11.16 20.33
C LYS A 207 13.89 11.50 19.37
N ALA A 208 12.86 10.64 19.35
CA ALA A 208 11.73 10.78 18.45
C ALA A 208 10.39 10.83 19.20
N VAL A 209 9.45 11.60 18.66
CA VAL A 209 8.07 11.69 19.11
C VAL A 209 7.19 11.22 17.96
N ILE A 210 6.41 10.17 18.21
CA ILE A 210 5.45 9.68 17.23
C ILE A 210 4.23 10.60 17.24
N VAL A 211 3.91 11.17 16.09
CA VAL A 211 2.68 11.93 15.88
C VAL A 211 1.57 10.92 15.64
N GLU A 212 0.49 10.98 16.40
CA GLU A 212 -0.68 10.10 16.22
C GLU A 212 -1.62 10.66 15.15
N ASP A 213 -2.62 9.86 14.79
CA ASP A 213 -3.61 10.28 13.81
C ASP A 213 -4.51 11.41 14.33
N GLY A 214 -4.83 12.38 13.47
CA GLY A 214 -5.64 13.53 13.85
C GLY A 214 -4.89 14.54 14.72
N GLU A 215 -3.56 14.58 14.65
CA GLU A 215 -2.73 15.52 15.40
C GLU A 215 -2.07 16.58 14.51
N LEU A 216 -1.97 17.79 15.04
CA LEU A 216 -1.23 18.92 14.50
C LEU A 216 -0.04 19.22 15.42
N VAL A 217 1.13 19.45 14.83
CA VAL A 217 2.37 19.72 15.56
C VAL A 217 2.99 21.02 15.07
N THR A 218 3.29 21.92 16.00
CA THR A 218 4.06 23.15 15.74
C THR A 218 5.48 22.99 16.25
N LEU A 219 6.46 23.14 15.38
CA LEU A 219 7.89 23.08 15.70
C LEU A 219 8.47 24.49 15.84
N SER A 220 9.41 24.66 16.77
CA SER A 220 10.22 25.86 16.95
C SER A 220 11.60 25.47 17.51
N LEU A 221 12.55 26.41 17.61
CA LEU A 221 13.81 26.14 18.32
C LEU A 221 13.61 25.81 19.81
N GLY A 222 12.45 26.16 20.38
CA GLY A 222 12.09 25.82 21.76
C GLY A 222 11.57 24.38 21.94
N GLY A 223 11.35 23.63 20.86
CA GLY A 223 10.80 22.27 20.91
C GLY A 223 9.58 22.11 20.00
N TYR A 224 8.57 21.40 20.48
CA TYR A 224 7.35 21.11 19.74
C TYR A 224 6.11 21.23 20.64
N GLU A 225 4.98 21.57 20.03
CA GLU A 225 3.66 21.55 20.66
C GLU A 225 2.72 20.68 19.83
N ILE A 226 2.03 19.72 20.46
CA ILE A 226 1.05 18.83 19.81
C ILE A 226 -0.36 19.25 20.23
N LYS A 227 -1.25 19.37 19.25
CA LYS A 227 -2.68 19.60 19.45
C LYS A 227 -3.50 18.55 18.70
N LYS A 228 -4.62 18.13 19.27
CA LYS A 228 -5.62 17.35 18.53
C LYS A 228 -6.37 18.25 17.55
N ILE A 229 -6.54 17.79 16.32
CA ILE A 229 -7.28 18.52 15.27
C ILE A 229 -8.77 18.65 15.62
N SER A 230 -9.32 17.66 16.32
CA SER A 230 -10.74 17.57 16.66
C SER A 230 -11.23 18.65 17.63
N ASP A 231 -10.43 18.98 18.65
CA ASP A 231 -10.84 19.82 19.78
C ASP A 231 -9.77 20.84 20.21
N SER A 232 -8.67 20.94 19.47
CA SER A 232 -7.52 21.80 19.77
C SER A 232 -6.85 21.54 21.13
N LYS A 233 -7.13 20.39 21.76
CA LYS A 233 -6.55 20.05 23.06
C LYS A 233 -5.06 19.77 22.93
N VAL A 234 -4.26 20.39 23.79
CA VAL A 234 -2.81 20.15 23.86
C VAL A 234 -2.53 18.75 24.39
N VAL A 235 -1.63 18.03 23.72
CA VAL A 235 -1.19 16.69 24.08
C VAL A 235 0.26 16.75 24.57
N ALA A 236 0.49 16.33 25.82
CA ALA A 236 1.83 16.13 26.34
C ALA A 236 2.33 14.74 25.95
N ARG A 237 3.44 14.67 25.20
CA ARG A 237 4.09 13.41 24.82
C ARG A 237 5.59 13.60 24.89
N GLU A 238 6.27 12.79 25.69
CA GLU A 238 7.72 12.85 25.84
C GLU A 238 8.44 12.16 24.67
N PRO A 239 9.62 12.65 24.24
CA PRO A 239 10.44 11.97 23.24
C PRO A 239 10.93 10.62 23.75
N LYS A 240 10.84 9.59 22.91
CA LYS A 240 11.40 8.26 23.16
C LYS A 240 12.77 8.15 22.53
N LEU A 241 13.68 7.47 23.22
CA LEU A 241 14.97 7.07 22.67
C LEU A 241 14.75 5.91 21.68
N ILE A 242 15.23 6.11 20.47
CA ILE A 242 15.19 5.14 19.39
C ILE A 242 16.57 4.48 19.30
N ASP A 243 16.68 3.25 19.78
CA ASP A 243 17.92 2.46 19.72
C ASP A 243 18.04 1.69 18.40
N TRP A 244 17.79 2.36 17.28
CA TRP A 244 17.76 1.73 15.95
C TRP A 244 19.09 1.92 15.23
N THR A 245 19.62 0.84 14.66
CA THR A 245 20.66 0.93 13.63
C THR A 245 20.07 1.52 12.34
N PRO A 246 20.90 2.05 11.42
CA PRO A 246 20.42 2.51 10.11
C PRO A 246 19.60 1.45 9.35
N GLU A 247 19.93 0.17 9.50
CA GLU A 247 19.19 -0.94 8.91
C GLU A 247 17.82 -1.14 9.56
N MET A 248 17.73 -1.06 10.89
CA MET A 248 16.46 -1.12 11.64
C MET A 248 15.55 0.05 11.30
N ALA A 249 16.14 1.21 10.97
CA ALA A 249 15.41 2.41 10.64
C ALA A 249 14.59 2.25 9.36
N VAL A 250 15.19 1.71 8.29
CA VAL A 250 14.47 1.47 7.01
C VAL A 250 13.35 0.43 7.21
N LYS A 251 13.54 -0.48 8.17
CA LYS A 251 12.52 -1.45 8.62
C LYS A 251 11.53 -0.88 9.64
N GLN A 252 11.60 0.41 9.99
CA GLN A 252 10.69 1.07 10.94
C GLN A 252 10.56 0.34 12.30
N GLY A 253 11.65 -0.24 12.78
CA GLY A 253 11.66 -1.00 14.04
C GLY A 253 11.18 -2.45 13.94
N TYR A 254 10.71 -2.90 12.78
CA TYR A 254 10.43 -4.31 12.52
C TYR A 254 11.73 -5.10 12.28
N GLN A 255 11.73 -6.38 12.61
CA GLN A 255 12.89 -7.25 12.43
C GLN A 255 13.21 -7.50 10.94
N HIS A 256 12.17 -7.56 10.09
CA HIS A 256 12.26 -7.88 8.67
C HIS A 256 11.33 -6.97 7.86
N PHE A 257 11.69 -6.67 6.61
CA PHE A 257 10.83 -5.94 5.67
C PHE A 257 9.52 -6.68 5.43
N MET A 258 9.55 -8.00 5.30
CA MET A 258 8.32 -8.78 5.11
C MET A 258 7.32 -8.58 6.26
N LEU A 259 7.79 -8.56 7.52
CA LEU A 259 6.91 -8.31 8.67
C LEU A 259 6.36 -6.88 8.64
N LYS A 260 7.22 -5.89 8.39
CA LYS A 260 6.79 -4.50 8.19
C LYS A 260 5.71 -4.41 7.12
N GLU A 261 5.92 -5.04 5.98
CA GLU A 261 5.02 -4.98 4.83
C GLU A 261 3.68 -5.67 5.09
N ILE A 262 3.67 -6.75 5.89
CA ILE A 262 2.42 -7.35 6.39
C ILE A 262 1.66 -6.35 7.27
N HIS A 263 2.35 -5.66 8.18
CA HIS A 263 1.78 -4.65 9.07
C HIS A 263 1.37 -3.35 8.35
N GLU A 264 1.94 -3.05 7.19
CA GLU A 264 1.57 -1.91 6.34
C GLU A 264 0.28 -2.15 5.53
N GLN A 265 -0.25 -3.38 5.50
CA GLN A 265 -1.41 -3.73 4.67
C GLN A 265 -2.67 -2.90 4.93
N PRO A 266 -3.08 -2.57 6.17
CA PRO A 266 -4.24 -1.71 6.40
C PRO A 266 -4.11 -0.35 5.71
N GLY A 267 -3.02 0.38 5.95
CA GLY A 267 -2.80 1.68 5.31
C GLY A 267 -2.63 1.56 3.79
N THR A 268 -1.98 0.49 3.33
CA THR A 268 -1.83 0.20 1.90
C THR A 268 -3.18 -0.05 1.22
N LEU A 269 -4.09 -0.80 1.86
CA LEU A 269 -5.44 -1.04 1.37
C LEU A 269 -6.26 0.26 1.33
N ARG A 270 -6.19 1.12 2.37
CA ARG A 270 -6.83 2.45 2.35
C ARG A 270 -6.38 3.26 1.13
N ASN A 271 -5.06 3.33 0.90
CA ASN A 271 -4.52 4.01 -0.28
C ASN A 271 -4.98 3.37 -1.61
N THR A 272 -5.07 2.03 -1.65
CA THR A 272 -5.56 1.30 -2.82
C THR A 272 -7.05 1.53 -3.08
N LEU A 273 -7.85 1.83 -2.05
CA LEU A 273 -9.26 2.13 -2.24
C LEU A 273 -9.47 3.56 -2.75
N ARG A 274 -8.55 4.48 -2.45
CA ARG A 274 -8.48 5.86 -2.97
C ARG A 274 -8.02 5.97 -4.43
N LEU A 275 -8.15 4.89 -5.20
CA LEU A 275 -7.72 4.87 -6.58
C LEU A 275 -8.53 5.82 -7.46
N GLN A 276 -7.93 6.19 -8.58
CA GLN A 276 -8.54 7.11 -9.54
C GLN A 276 -9.76 6.46 -10.20
N GLU A 277 -10.96 6.81 -9.72
CA GLU A 277 -12.23 6.23 -10.16
C GLU A 277 -12.39 6.22 -11.69
N HIS A 278 -11.94 7.31 -12.33
CA HIS A 278 -11.97 7.44 -13.79
C HIS A 278 -11.23 6.31 -14.52
N TYR A 279 -10.05 5.89 -14.03
CA TYR A 279 -9.28 4.82 -14.66
C TYR A 279 -9.87 3.44 -14.39
N LEU A 280 -10.45 3.25 -13.20
CA LEU A 280 -11.20 2.04 -12.87
C LEU A 280 -12.43 1.88 -13.79
N ASP A 281 -13.20 2.94 -13.99
CA ASP A 281 -14.39 2.93 -14.86
C ASP A 281 -14.03 2.73 -16.33
N LEU A 282 -12.93 3.34 -16.78
CA LEU A 282 -12.42 3.16 -18.13
C LEU A 282 -11.95 1.73 -18.36
N MET A 283 -11.16 1.17 -17.43
CA MET A 283 -10.70 -0.23 -17.52
C MET A 283 -11.88 -1.21 -17.49
N ALA A 284 -12.85 -1.00 -16.60
CA ALA A 284 -14.08 -1.79 -16.56
C ALA A 284 -14.86 -1.72 -17.88
N THR A 285 -14.84 -0.57 -18.57
CA THR A 285 -15.49 -0.42 -19.89
C THR A 285 -14.79 -1.24 -20.98
N PHE A 286 -13.45 -1.33 -20.96
CA PHE A 286 -12.72 -2.21 -21.88
C PHE A 286 -12.99 -3.68 -21.60
N LEU A 287 -12.97 -4.08 -20.31
CA LEU A 287 -13.28 -5.44 -19.89
C LEU A 287 -14.72 -5.86 -20.22
N ASP A 288 -15.69 -4.95 -20.09
CA ASP A 288 -17.09 -5.22 -20.42
C ASP A 288 -17.31 -5.50 -21.91
N ARG A 289 -16.61 -4.77 -22.78
CA ARG A 289 -16.68 -4.90 -24.24
C ARG A 289 -15.87 -6.07 -24.79
N ALA A 290 -14.98 -6.64 -24.00
CA ALA A 290 -14.12 -7.72 -24.42
C ALA A 290 -14.95 -8.99 -24.71
N HIS A 291 -14.66 -9.66 -25.82
CA HIS A 291 -15.26 -10.96 -26.11
C HIS A 291 -14.60 -12.05 -25.27
N GLU A 292 -13.28 -11.96 -25.10
CA GLU A 292 -12.48 -12.84 -24.25
C GLU A 292 -11.48 -12.03 -23.42
N VAL A 293 -11.31 -12.43 -22.16
CA VAL A 293 -10.43 -11.74 -21.21
C VAL A 293 -9.40 -12.71 -20.65
N PHE A 294 -8.13 -12.47 -20.94
CA PHE A 294 -7.00 -13.18 -20.37
C PHE A 294 -6.45 -12.38 -19.18
N LEU A 295 -6.36 -13.03 -18.02
CA LEU A 295 -5.74 -12.48 -16.82
C LEU A 295 -4.33 -13.07 -16.72
N VAL A 296 -3.31 -12.28 -17.07
CA VAL A 296 -1.95 -12.78 -17.29
C VAL A 296 -1.01 -12.27 -16.23
N ALA A 297 -0.38 -13.19 -15.50
CA ALA A 297 0.47 -12.88 -14.36
C ALA A 297 1.48 -14.02 -14.06
N CYS A 298 2.39 -13.78 -13.12
CA CYS A 298 3.32 -14.79 -12.59
C CYS A 298 3.23 -14.86 -11.06
N GLY A 299 3.48 -16.05 -10.49
CA GLY A 299 3.62 -16.23 -9.04
C GLY A 299 2.42 -15.72 -8.23
N THR A 300 2.69 -14.94 -7.18
CA THR A 300 1.65 -14.32 -6.33
C THR A 300 0.64 -13.49 -7.13
N SER A 301 1.05 -12.75 -8.16
CA SER A 301 0.09 -12.00 -9.00
C SER A 301 -0.82 -12.90 -9.82
N TYR A 302 -0.37 -14.12 -10.17
CA TYR A 302 -1.24 -15.12 -10.80
C TYR A 302 -2.30 -15.64 -9.84
N HIS A 303 -1.99 -15.81 -8.56
CA HIS A 303 -3.01 -16.14 -7.56
C HIS A 303 -4.06 -15.03 -7.42
N ALA A 304 -3.67 -13.76 -7.59
CA ALA A 304 -4.63 -12.65 -7.60
C ALA A 304 -5.55 -12.72 -8.84
N CYS A 305 -5.00 -13.04 -10.01
CA CYS A 305 -5.78 -13.30 -11.23
C CYS A 305 -6.74 -14.51 -11.06
N LEU A 306 -6.29 -15.57 -10.39
CA LEU A 306 -7.14 -16.71 -10.09
C LEU A 306 -8.32 -16.30 -9.21
N ALA A 307 -8.07 -15.57 -8.11
CA ALA A 307 -9.13 -15.06 -7.25
C ALA A 307 -10.09 -14.14 -8.02
N SER A 308 -9.58 -13.22 -8.84
CA SER A 308 -10.41 -12.29 -9.60
C SER A 308 -11.24 -12.97 -10.69
N SER A 309 -10.81 -14.12 -11.21
CA SER A 309 -11.66 -14.91 -12.14
C SER A 309 -12.95 -15.36 -11.47
N TYR A 310 -12.91 -15.76 -10.20
CA TYR A 310 -14.11 -16.06 -9.41
C TYR A 310 -14.93 -14.80 -9.16
N MET A 311 -14.29 -13.68 -8.81
CA MET A 311 -14.98 -12.40 -8.58
C MET A 311 -15.73 -11.94 -9.85
N PHE A 312 -15.07 -11.97 -11.01
CA PHE A 312 -15.64 -11.54 -12.29
C PHE A 312 -16.75 -12.47 -12.75
N SER A 313 -16.58 -13.78 -12.57
CA SER A 313 -17.63 -14.75 -12.88
C SER A 313 -18.85 -14.58 -11.98
N LYS A 314 -18.65 -14.44 -10.65
CA LYS A 314 -19.73 -14.40 -9.66
C LYS A 314 -20.50 -13.09 -9.68
N LEU A 315 -19.80 -11.95 -9.80
CA LEU A 315 -20.41 -10.62 -9.73
C LEU A 315 -20.82 -10.09 -11.12
N ALA A 316 -19.98 -10.27 -12.13
CA ALA A 316 -20.17 -9.65 -13.44
C ALA A 316 -20.59 -10.63 -14.54
N PHE A 317 -20.63 -11.93 -14.23
CA PHE A 317 -20.95 -13.00 -15.18
C PHE A 317 -20.01 -12.92 -16.41
N LEU A 318 -18.76 -12.51 -16.14
CA LEU A 318 -17.71 -12.38 -17.13
C LEU A 318 -16.73 -13.54 -16.95
N VAL A 319 -16.72 -14.45 -17.93
CA VAL A 319 -15.75 -15.54 -17.98
C VAL A 319 -14.38 -14.96 -18.31
N THR A 320 -13.37 -15.35 -17.53
CA THR A 320 -11.99 -14.92 -17.74
C THR A 320 -11.05 -16.12 -17.62
N TYR A 321 -9.88 -15.99 -18.24
CA TYR A 321 -8.88 -17.04 -18.30
C TYR A 321 -7.61 -16.60 -17.56
N PRO A 322 -7.41 -17.03 -16.30
CA PRO A 322 -6.12 -16.91 -15.63
C PRO A 322 -5.07 -17.71 -16.38
N VAL A 323 -3.97 -17.07 -16.76
CA VAL A 323 -2.87 -17.71 -17.48
C VAL A 323 -1.55 -17.31 -16.84
N ILE A 324 -0.70 -18.31 -16.59
CA ILE A 324 0.69 -18.09 -16.18
C ILE A 324 1.44 -17.52 -17.39
N ALA A 325 2.06 -16.35 -17.23
CA ALA A 325 2.57 -15.58 -18.38
C ALA A 325 3.61 -16.32 -19.22
N SER A 326 4.43 -17.20 -18.60
CA SER A 326 5.44 -18.01 -19.31
C SER A 326 4.82 -18.96 -20.33
N GLU A 327 3.57 -19.39 -20.12
CA GLU A 327 2.86 -20.32 -21.02
C GLU A 327 2.03 -19.59 -22.08
N PHE A 328 1.84 -18.27 -21.93
CA PHE A 328 0.86 -17.53 -22.71
C PHE A 328 1.18 -17.53 -24.20
N VAL A 329 2.45 -17.32 -24.58
CA VAL A 329 2.84 -17.16 -25.98
C VAL A 329 2.61 -18.46 -26.75
N GLU A 330 3.00 -19.59 -26.16
CA GLU A 330 2.93 -20.92 -26.75
C GLU A 330 1.49 -21.46 -26.78
N GLN A 331 0.72 -21.27 -25.71
CA GLN A 331 -0.63 -21.84 -25.58
C GLN A 331 -1.74 -20.95 -26.16
N HIS A 332 -1.64 -19.64 -25.95
CA HIS A 332 -2.73 -18.69 -26.25
C HIS A 332 -2.35 -17.65 -27.30
N GLY A 333 -1.07 -17.37 -27.51
CA GLY A 333 -0.60 -16.28 -28.39
C GLY A 333 -1.09 -16.37 -29.84
N LYS A 334 -1.45 -17.56 -30.33
CA LYS A 334 -2.06 -17.76 -31.67
C LYS A 334 -3.58 -17.57 -31.69
N SER A 335 -4.26 -17.78 -30.57
CA SER A 335 -5.72 -17.65 -30.44
C SER A 335 -6.16 -16.20 -30.23
N VAL A 336 -5.26 -15.39 -29.67
CA VAL A 336 -5.46 -13.96 -29.41
C VAL A 336 -5.59 -13.17 -30.72
N ASN A 337 -6.54 -12.24 -30.74
CA ASN A 337 -6.94 -11.42 -31.88
C ASN A 337 -7.42 -10.03 -31.41
N ILE A 338 -8.03 -9.26 -32.32
CA ILE A 338 -8.48 -7.88 -32.05
C ILE A 338 -9.62 -7.77 -31.03
N ASP A 339 -10.40 -8.83 -30.85
CA ASP A 339 -11.51 -8.90 -29.90
C ASP A 339 -11.07 -9.43 -28.52
N SER A 340 -9.80 -9.84 -28.40
CA SER A 340 -9.21 -10.28 -27.13
C SER A 340 -8.75 -9.09 -26.28
N THR A 341 -8.98 -9.19 -24.98
CA THR A 341 -8.42 -8.27 -23.98
C THR A 341 -7.49 -9.02 -23.05
N LEU A 342 -6.30 -8.46 -22.83
CA LEU A 342 -5.30 -8.98 -21.91
C LEU A 342 -5.13 -8.01 -20.74
N LEU A 343 -5.52 -8.44 -19.54
CA LEU A 343 -5.21 -7.74 -18.29
C LEU A 343 -3.93 -8.33 -17.70
N ALA A 344 -2.82 -7.62 -17.89
CA ALA A 344 -1.53 -7.99 -17.32
C ALA A 344 -1.41 -7.44 -15.89
N VAL A 345 -1.14 -8.33 -14.93
CA VAL A 345 -0.97 -7.97 -13.51
C VAL A 345 0.46 -8.24 -13.08
N SER A 346 1.19 -7.18 -12.70
CA SER A 346 2.59 -7.29 -12.28
C SER A 346 2.97 -6.18 -11.32
N GLN A 347 3.50 -6.53 -10.14
CA GLN A 347 3.98 -5.57 -9.16
C GLN A 347 5.03 -4.61 -9.76
N SER A 348 6.04 -5.14 -10.47
CA SER A 348 7.13 -4.34 -11.03
C SER A 348 6.81 -3.73 -12.40
N GLY A 349 5.89 -4.33 -13.16
CA GLY A 349 5.62 -3.93 -14.54
C GLY A 349 6.79 -4.19 -15.52
N GLU A 350 7.81 -4.93 -15.07
CA GLU A 350 9.04 -5.25 -15.81
C GLU A 350 9.31 -6.76 -15.91
N THR A 351 8.42 -7.61 -15.41
CA THR A 351 8.57 -9.08 -15.46
C THR A 351 8.69 -9.57 -16.91
N ALA A 352 9.77 -10.28 -17.25
CA ALA A 352 10.11 -10.60 -18.63
C ALA A 352 9.01 -11.41 -19.35
N ASP A 353 8.43 -12.43 -18.70
CA ASP A 353 7.36 -13.24 -19.26
C ASP A 353 6.06 -12.44 -19.50
N ILE A 354 5.76 -11.49 -18.60
CA ILE A 354 4.61 -10.58 -18.76
C ILE A 354 4.82 -9.73 -20.00
N LEU A 355 6.01 -9.13 -20.15
CA LEU A 355 6.32 -8.31 -21.32
C LEU A 355 6.32 -9.13 -22.61
N ALA A 356 6.76 -10.39 -22.58
CA ALA A 356 6.66 -11.30 -23.72
C ALA A 356 5.20 -11.58 -24.11
N ALA A 357 4.34 -11.90 -23.13
CA ALA A 357 2.92 -12.12 -23.35
C ALA A 357 2.21 -10.88 -23.90
N VAL A 358 2.49 -9.70 -23.31
CA VAL A 358 1.96 -8.41 -23.76
C VAL A 358 2.40 -8.10 -25.19
N ASN A 359 3.68 -8.31 -25.53
CA ASN A 359 4.18 -8.09 -26.88
C ASN A 359 3.52 -9.03 -27.90
N ALA A 360 3.36 -10.32 -27.57
CA ALA A 360 2.69 -11.28 -28.44
C ALA A 360 1.22 -10.90 -28.69
N ALA A 361 0.48 -10.53 -27.63
CA ALA A 361 -0.90 -10.08 -27.75
C ALA A 361 -1.02 -8.78 -28.56
N ARG A 362 -0.10 -7.83 -28.36
CA ARG A 362 -0.09 -6.55 -29.09
C ARG A 362 0.17 -6.74 -30.59
N GLN A 363 1.04 -7.68 -30.97
CA GLN A 363 1.28 -8.03 -32.39
C GLN A 363 0.03 -8.58 -33.09
N ARG A 364 -0.97 -9.05 -32.31
CA ARG A 364 -2.28 -9.52 -32.78
C ARG A 364 -3.40 -8.50 -32.60
N ALA A 365 -3.05 -7.24 -32.30
CA ALA A 365 -3.98 -6.13 -32.07
C ALA A 365 -4.94 -6.31 -30.89
N ALA A 366 -4.63 -7.19 -29.94
CA ALA A 366 -5.41 -7.33 -28.71
C ALA A 366 -5.31 -6.06 -27.84
N THR A 367 -6.37 -5.80 -27.07
CA THR A 367 -6.39 -4.69 -26.11
C THR A 367 -5.57 -5.04 -24.88
N ILE A 368 -4.57 -4.22 -24.57
CA ILE A 368 -3.70 -4.43 -23.39
C ILE A 368 -4.13 -3.50 -22.25
N LEU A 369 -4.43 -4.08 -21.10
CA LEU A 369 -4.72 -3.40 -19.84
C LEU A 369 -3.65 -3.77 -18.80
N GLY A 370 -3.25 -2.83 -17.96
CA GLY A 370 -2.16 -3.04 -16.99
C GLY A 370 -2.56 -2.75 -15.55
N LEU A 371 -2.27 -3.67 -14.63
CA LEU A 371 -2.31 -3.43 -13.19
C LEU A 371 -0.90 -3.57 -12.63
N THR A 372 -0.35 -2.48 -12.09
CA THR A 372 1.03 -2.48 -11.58
C THR A 372 1.22 -1.57 -10.39
N ASN A 373 2.30 -1.79 -9.63
CA ASN A 373 2.69 -0.90 -8.54
C ASN A 373 3.76 0.10 -8.96
N ALA A 374 4.48 -0.14 -10.06
CA ALA A 374 5.55 0.72 -10.54
C ALA A 374 5.05 1.66 -11.65
N ILE A 375 4.83 2.93 -11.28
CA ILE A 375 4.49 3.99 -12.24
C ILE A 375 5.70 4.25 -13.15
N GLY A 376 5.45 4.42 -14.45
CA GLY A 376 6.51 4.61 -15.43
C GLY A 376 7.25 3.33 -15.83
N SER A 377 6.77 2.14 -15.40
CA SER A 377 7.28 0.85 -15.90
C SER A 377 6.92 0.61 -17.37
N THR A 378 7.56 -0.36 -18.01
CA THR A 378 7.28 -0.79 -19.37
C THR A 378 5.81 -1.14 -19.55
N LEU A 379 5.20 -1.85 -18.59
CA LEU A 379 3.79 -2.18 -18.63
C LEU A 379 2.89 -0.94 -18.70
N THR A 380 3.19 0.12 -17.94
CA THR A 380 2.40 1.37 -18.01
C THR A 380 2.49 2.04 -19.38
N ARG A 381 3.66 1.98 -20.04
CA ARG A 381 3.89 2.62 -21.35
C ARG A 381 3.15 1.92 -22.49
N VAL A 382 3.00 0.60 -22.41
CA VAL A 382 2.41 -0.20 -23.49
C VAL A 382 0.91 -0.46 -23.31
N SER A 383 0.37 -0.24 -22.11
CA SER A 383 -1.04 -0.48 -21.81
C SER A 383 -1.93 0.64 -22.36
N ARG A 384 -3.11 0.27 -22.88
CA ARG A 384 -4.14 1.22 -23.31
C ARG A 384 -4.71 2.00 -22.12
N VAL A 385 -4.89 1.30 -21.00
CA VAL A 385 -5.27 1.84 -19.70
C VAL A 385 -4.46 1.08 -18.66
N TYR A 386 -3.93 1.79 -17.67
CA TYR A 386 -3.28 1.16 -16.53
C TYR A 386 -3.84 1.70 -15.21
N ILE A 387 -3.78 0.86 -14.18
CA ILE A 387 -4.05 1.24 -12.79
C ILE A 387 -2.76 1.03 -12.00
N GLY A 388 -2.30 2.09 -11.37
CA GLY A 388 -1.25 2.02 -10.36
C GLY A 388 -1.87 1.61 -9.03
N GLN A 389 -1.59 0.43 -8.48
CA GLN A 389 -2.25 -0.10 -7.27
C GLN A 389 -1.91 0.64 -5.95
N GLN A 390 -0.95 1.57 -5.96
CA GLN A 390 -0.58 2.43 -4.82
C GLN A 390 -0.16 1.72 -3.53
N SER A 391 0.48 0.55 -3.62
CA SER A 391 0.95 -0.20 -2.44
C SER A 391 2.21 0.35 -1.78
N GLY A 392 2.82 1.39 -2.37
CA GLY A 392 4.16 1.84 -2.02
C GLY A 392 5.24 0.79 -2.35
N PRO A 393 6.52 1.10 -2.10
CA PRO A 393 7.61 0.18 -2.39
C PRO A 393 7.50 -1.09 -1.53
N GLU A 394 7.74 -2.24 -2.13
CA GLU A 394 7.81 -3.54 -1.45
C GLU A 394 9.23 -4.10 -1.65
N ILE A 395 9.97 -4.20 -0.55
CA ILE A 395 11.39 -4.55 -0.49
C ILE A 395 11.56 -6.05 -0.23
N GLY A 396 10.73 -6.64 0.65
CA GLY A 396 10.77 -8.08 0.93
C GLY A 396 10.54 -8.89 -0.34
N VAL A 397 11.34 -9.94 -0.59
CA VAL A 397 11.23 -10.74 -1.83
C VAL A 397 9.84 -11.34 -1.98
N ALA A 398 9.32 -11.96 -0.92
CA ALA A 398 7.97 -12.50 -0.91
C ALA A 398 6.93 -11.36 -0.92
N ALA A 399 6.07 -11.35 -1.94
CA ALA A 399 4.98 -10.39 -2.05
C ALA A 399 3.97 -10.56 -0.90
N THR A 400 3.51 -9.43 -0.33
CA THR A 400 2.53 -9.38 0.78
C THR A 400 1.49 -8.30 0.52
N LYS A 401 1.77 -7.03 0.84
CA LYS A 401 0.87 -5.89 0.61
C LYS A 401 0.53 -5.67 -0.84
N THR A 402 1.42 -6.04 -1.77
CA THR A 402 1.14 -5.92 -3.19
C THR A 402 0.08 -6.92 -3.65
N PHE A 403 -0.01 -8.10 -3.03
CA PHE A 403 -1.05 -9.09 -3.31
C PHE A 403 -2.43 -8.62 -2.84
N THR A 404 -2.54 -8.16 -1.59
CA THR A 404 -3.82 -7.67 -1.04
C THR A 404 -4.29 -6.41 -1.74
N SER A 405 -3.39 -5.50 -2.13
CA SER A 405 -3.73 -4.40 -3.02
C SER A 405 -4.24 -4.87 -4.39
N GLN A 406 -3.58 -5.84 -5.04
CA GLN A 406 -4.05 -6.39 -6.32
C GLN A 406 -5.48 -6.92 -6.21
N LEU A 407 -5.76 -7.70 -5.17
CA LEU A 407 -7.10 -8.20 -4.89
C LEU A 407 -8.11 -7.06 -4.67
N SER A 408 -7.73 -6.00 -3.94
CA SER A 408 -8.60 -4.83 -3.73
C SER A 408 -8.94 -4.10 -5.03
N VAL A 409 -7.95 -3.86 -5.91
CA VAL A 409 -8.20 -3.27 -7.24
C VAL A 409 -9.10 -4.16 -8.09
N LEU A 410 -8.81 -5.47 -8.12
CA LEU A 410 -9.57 -6.43 -8.91
C LEU A 410 -11.01 -6.57 -8.38
N ALA A 411 -11.22 -6.54 -7.06
CA ALA A 411 -12.56 -6.48 -6.48
C ALA A 411 -13.32 -5.20 -6.89
N GLY A 412 -12.65 -4.03 -6.84
CA GLY A 412 -13.22 -2.77 -7.32
C GLY A 412 -13.60 -2.78 -8.81
N LEU A 413 -12.82 -3.47 -9.65
CA LEU A 413 -13.15 -3.71 -11.06
C LEU A 413 -14.35 -4.67 -11.20
N ALA A 414 -14.40 -5.74 -10.40
CA ALA A 414 -15.50 -6.70 -10.42
C ALA A 414 -16.84 -6.03 -10.10
N LEU A 415 -16.86 -5.15 -9.08
CA LEU A 415 -18.05 -4.36 -8.71
C LEU A 415 -18.47 -3.40 -9.82
N ARG A 416 -17.53 -2.68 -10.43
CA ARG A 416 -17.84 -1.80 -11.57
C ARG A 416 -18.38 -2.55 -12.78
N LEU A 417 -17.83 -3.73 -13.07
CA LEU A 417 -18.34 -4.62 -14.11
C LEU A 417 -19.74 -5.13 -13.78
N ALA A 418 -19.99 -5.56 -12.55
CA ALA A 418 -21.30 -6.01 -12.09
C ALA A 418 -22.38 -4.91 -12.25
N LYS A 419 -22.04 -3.68 -11.87
CA LYS A 419 -22.88 -2.49 -12.07
C LYS A 419 -23.16 -2.21 -13.54
N LYS A 420 -22.13 -2.23 -14.40
CA LYS A 420 -22.29 -2.01 -15.86
C LYS A 420 -23.18 -3.06 -16.51
N ARG A 421 -23.07 -4.32 -16.07
CA ARG A 421 -23.81 -5.45 -16.63
C ARG A 421 -25.18 -5.68 -16.00
N GLY A 422 -25.53 -4.93 -14.95
CA GLY A 422 -26.81 -5.02 -14.24
C GLY A 422 -27.07 -6.42 -13.66
N LYS A 423 -26.03 -7.09 -13.16
CA LYS A 423 -26.13 -8.49 -12.65
C LYS A 423 -26.35 -8.60 -11.15
N VAL A 424 -26.06 -7.53 -10.42
CA VAL A 424 -26.16 -7.45 -8.96
C VAL A 424 -27.15 -6.33 -8.62
N SER A 425 -27.96 -6.53 -7.58
CA SER A 425 -28.91 -5.50 -7.12
C SER A 425 -28.19 -4.29 -6.55
N GLN A 426 -28.85 -3.13 -6.49
CA GLN A 426 -28.27 -1.93 -5.90
C GLN A 426 -27.92 -2.15 -4.42
N ASP A 427 -28.81 -2.80 -3.65
CA ASP A 427 -28.57 -3.11 -2.24
C ASP A 427 -27.35 -4.04 -2.03
N GLU A 428 -27.19 -5.05 -2.88
CA GLU A 428 -26.02 -5.96 -2.80
C GLU A 428 -24.73 -5.24 -3.23
N MET A 429 -24.80 -4.37 -4.23
CA MET A 429 -23.67 -3.53 -4.64
C MET A 429 -23.22 -2.61 -3.52
N ASP A 430 -24.15 -1.92 -2.84
CA ASP A 430 -23.85 -1.00 -1.74
C ASP A 430 -23.27 -1.75 -0.54
N PHE A 431 -23.83 -2.93 -0.22
CA PHE A 431 -23.27 -3.81 0.80
C PHE A 431 -21.83 -4.25 0.48
N LEU A 432 -21.56 -4.69 -0.76
CA LEU A 432 -20.22 -5.11 -1.15
C LEU A 432 -19.21 -3.95 -1.16
N ALA A 433 -19.64 -2.76 -1.59
CA ALA A 433 -18.81 -1.55 -1.57
C ALA A 433 -18.46 -1.15 -0.14
N GLU A 434 -19.45 -1.08 0.77
CA GLU A 434 -19.23 -0.80 2.19
C GLU A 434 -18.26 -1.81 2.83
N LYS A 435 -18.40 -3.10 2.48
CA LYS A 435 -17.51 -4.15 3.00
C LYS A 435 -16.10 -4.05 2.44
N LEU A 436 -15.95 -3.67 1.17
CA LEU A 436 -14.65 -3.41 0.56
C LEU A 436 -13.94 -2.22 1.23
N GLU A 437 -14.69 -1.16 1.57
CA GLU A 437 -14.19 0.00 2.33
C GLU A 437 -13.73 -0.34 3.75
N LYS A 438 -14.40 -1.30 4.42
CA LYS A 438 -14.08 -1.77 5.77
C LYS A 438 -12.99 -2.86 5.85
N LEU A 439 -12.51 -3.37 4.72
CA LEU A 439 -11.46 -4.38 4.70
C LEU A 439 -10.14 -3.96 5.34
N PRO A 440 -9.65 -2.70 5.21
CA PRO A 440 -8.48 -2.24 5.92
C PRO A 440 -8.57 -2.46 7.43
N ASP A 441 -9.72 -2.12 8.04
CA ASP A 441 -9.96 -2.27 9.47
C ASP A 441 -10.05 -3.74 9.88
N THR A 442 -10.63 -4.57 9.00
CA THR A 442 -10.66 -6.03 9.17
C THR A 442 -9.24 -6.61 9.20
N VAL A 443 -8.39 -6.22 8.24
CA VAL A 443 -6.99 -6.65 8.18
C VAL A 443 -6.19 -6.15 9.38
N GLU A 444 -6.40 -4.91 9.80
CA GLU A 444 -5.78 -4.33 10.99
C GLU A 444 -6.14 -5.14 12.25
N THR A 445 -7.43 -5.47 12.41
CA THR A 445 -7.92 -6.28 13.53
C THR A 445 -7.30 -7.68 13.52
N VAL A 446 -7.17 -8.33 12.36
CA VAL A 446 -6.51 -9.65 12.24
C VAL A 446 -5.06 -9.57 12.71
N ILE A 447 -4.29 -8.59 12.23
CA ILE A 447 -2.89 -8.42 12.61
C ILE A 447 -2.78 -8.19 14.13
N GLN A 448 -3.54 -7.25 14.68
CA GLN A 448 -3.45 -6.87 16.09
C GLN A 448 -3.88 -7.99 17.05
N THR A 449 -4.88 -8.79 16.67
CA THR A 449 -5.48 -9.78 17.58
C THR A 449 -4.95 -11.19 17.42
N GLN A 450 -4.48 -11.57 16.21
CA GLN A 450 -4.13 -12.96 15.91
C GLN A 450 -2.63 -13.22 15.81
N GLU A 451 -1.78 -12.20 15.66
CA GLU A 451 -0.34 -12.37 15.38
C GLU A 451 0.37 -13.27 16.41
N GLU A 452 0.14 -13.07 17.71
CA GLU A 452 0.77 -13.89 18.75
C GLU A 452 0.29 -15.35 18.70
N LYS A 453 -0.99 -15.58 18.38
CA LYS A 453 -1.54 -16.93 18.20
C LYS A 453 -0.90 -17.62 17.00
N VAL A 454 -0.74 -16.91 15.88
CA VAL A 454 -0.08 -17.42 14.67
C VAL A 454 1.37 -17.78 14.96
N LYS A 455 2.08 -16.97 15.75
CA LYS A 455 3.45 -17.26 16.19
C LYS A 455 3.55 -18.55 17.01
N GLN A 456 2.59 -18.80 17.90
CA GLN A 456 2.54 -20.06 18.67
C GLN A 456 2.29 -21.27 17.76
N ILE A 457 1.39 -21.14 16.79
CA ILE A 457 1.12 -22.17 15.78
C ILE A 457 2.39 -22.45 14.96
N ALA A 458 3.06 -21.41 14.46
CA ALA A 458 4.32 -21.56 13.73
C ALA A 458 5.38 -22.32 14.55
N LYS A 459 5.54 -21.98 15.83
CA LYS A 459 6.46 -22.67 16.73
C LYS A 459 6.10 -24.15 16.94
N LYS A 460 4.81 -24.48 17.03
CA LYS A 460 4.31 -25.85 17.15
C LYS A 460 4.62 -26.70 15.91
N TYR A 461 4.50 -26.13 14.71
CA TYR A 461 4.64 -26.87 13.45
C TYR A 461 5.98 -26.68 12.74
N LYS A 462 6.96 -25.99 13.32
CA LYS A 462 8.26 -25.67 12.68
C LYS A 462 9.04 -26.88 12.14
N ASP A 463 8.86 -28.05 12.77
CA ASP A 463 9.58 -29.29 12.45
C ASP A 463 8.82 -30.17 11.43
N ALA A 464 7.61 -29.77 11.03
CA ALA A 464 6.82 -30.47 10.04
C ALA A 464 7.54 -30.55 8.68
N LYS A 465 7.42 -31.72 8.04
CA LYS A 465 8.16 -32.03 6.81
C LYS A 465 7.45 -31.58 5.54
N ALA A 466 6.12 -31.52 5.58
CA ALA A 466 5.31 -31.01 4.50
C ALA A 466 3.98 -30.45 5.04
N PHE A 467 3.30 -29.64 4.24
CA PHE A 467 1.98 -29.10 4.53
C PHE A 467 1.03 -29.28 3.36
N PHE A 468 -0.26 -29.44 3.65
CA PHE A 468 -1.33 -29.18 2.69
C PHE A 468 -2.03 -27.85 2.98
N PHE A 469 -2.40 -27.12 1.94
CA PHE A 469 -3.23 -25.91 2.01
C PHE A 469 -4.49 -26.10 1.17
N LEU A 470 -5.64 -26.07 1.81
CA LEU A 470 -6.91 -26.44 1.20
C LEU A 470 -7.95 -25.34 1.37
N GLY A 471 -8.65 -25.05 0.28
CA GLY A 471 -9.80 -24.15 0.25
C GLY A 471 -10.80 -24.63 -0.79
N ARG A 472 -11.96 -23.99 -0.85
CA ARG A 472 -12.97 -24.21 -1.90
C ARG A 472 -13.35 -22.88 -2.55
N GLY A 473 -13.84 -22.96 -3.78
CA GLY A 473 -14.20 -21.76 -4.56
C GLY A 473 -13.04 -20.78 -4.64
N ILE A 474 -13.33 -19.50 -4.41
CA ILE A 474 -12.34 -18.42 -4.42
C ILE A 474 -11.22 -18.62 -3.38
N SER A 475 -11.51 -19.27 -2.25
CA SER A 475 -10.53 -19.57 -1.20
C SER A 475 -9.41 -20.53 -1.64
N THR A 476 -9.60 -21.22 -2.78
CA THR A 476 -8.52 -22.01 -3.40
C THR A 476 -7.34 -21.11 -3.79
N ALA A 477 -7.61 -19.89 -4.28
CA ALA A 477 -6.55 -18.94 -4.61
C ALA A 477 -5.75 -18.52 -3.37
N THR A 478 -6.45 -18.31 -2.24
CA THR A 478 -5.84 -18.03 -0.93
C THR A 478 -4.97 -19.20 -0.44
N ALA A 479 -5.43 -20.44 -0.64
CA ALA A 479 -4.67 -21.64 -0.31
C ALA A 479 -3.37 -21.75 -1.14
N TYR A 480 -3.44 -21.48 -2.45
CA TYR A 480 -2.26 -21.46 -3.32
C TYR A 480 -1.25 -20.39 -2.90
N GLU A 481 -1.72 -19.21 -2.48
CA GLU A 481 -0.86 -18.13 -2.01
C GLU A 481 -0.21 -18.46 -0.66
N GLY A 482 -0.97 -18.94 0.33
CA GLY A 482 -0.42 -19.35 1.63
C GLY A 482 0.67 -20.43 1.48
N ARG A 483 0.41 -21.42 0.62
CA ARG A 483 1.41 -22.43 0.24
C ARG A 483 2.66 -21.80 -0.37
N LEU A 484 2.51 -20.87 -1.33
CA LEU A 484 3.64 -20.23 -1.98
C LEU A 484 4.50 -19.45 -0.97
N LYS A 485 3.90 -18.67 -0.07
CA LYS A 485 4.63 -17.96 0.98
C LYS A 485 5.44 -18.93 1.85
N LEU A 486 4.82 -20.02 2.31
CA LEU A 486 5.53 -21.00 3.15
C LEU A 486 6.72 -21.63 2.43
N MET A 487 6.56 -21.96 1.14
CA MET A 487 7.64 -22.52 0.32
C MET A 487 8.77 -21.50 0.06
N GLU A 488 8.42 -20.25 -0.23
CA GLU A 488 9.39 -19.19 -0.58
C GLU A 488 10.33 -18.87 0.59
N ILE A 489 9.80 -18.73 1.80
CA ILE A 489 10.58 -18.17 2.92
C ILE A 489 10.90 -19.16 4.04
N ALA A 490 10.06 -20.18 4.27
CA ALA A 490 10.31 -21.21 5.29
C ALA A 490 10.91 -22.50 4.71
N TYR A 491 11.00 -22.60 3.39
CA TYR A 491 11.49 -23.75 2.62
C TYR A 491 10.84 -25.08 3.03
N VAL A 492 9.59 -25.03 3.47
CA VAL A 492 8.84 -26.24 3.79
C VAL A 492 8.10 -26.68 2.53
N PRO A 493 8.31 -27.93 2.06
CA PRO A 493 7.50 -28.50 0.99
C PRO A 493 6.01 -28.35 1.30
N ALA A 494 5.24 -27.78 0.37
CA ALA A 494 3.82 -27.62 0.57
C ALA A 494 3.06 -27.83 -0.75
N ILE A 495 1.87 -28.43 -0.64
CA ILE A 495 0.96 -28.64 -1.77
C ILE A 495 -0.34 -27.90 -1.46
N ALA A 496 -0.93 -27.28 -2.47
CA ALA A 496 -2.25 -26.68 -2.39
C ALA A 496 -3.13 -27.22 -3.51
N PHE A 497 -4.40 -27.44 -3.21
CA PHE A 497 -5.40 -27.91 -4.15
C PHE A 497 -6.81 -27.64 -3.60
N PRO A 498 -7.86 -27.64 -4.46
CA PRO A 498 -9.23 -27.52 -3.98
C PRO A 498 -9.57 -28.66 -3.02
N ALA A 499 -10.17 -28.38 -1.86
CA ALA A 499 -10.38 -29.39 -0.81
C ALA A 499 -11.20 -30.60 -1.29
N GLY A 500 -12.06 -30.43 -2.31
CA GLY A 500 -12.80 -31.52 -2.93
C GLY A 500 -11.94 -32.59 -3.62
N GLU A 501 -10.73 -32.23 -4.07
CA GLU A 501 -9.81 -33.14 -4.75
C GLU A 501 -9.05 -34.06 -3.79
N SER A 502 -9.22 -33.89 -2.47
CA SER A 502 -8.55 -34.67 -1.44
C SER A 502 -8.59 -36.17 -1.69
N LYS A 503 -9.78 -36.72 -1.97
CA LYS A 503 -9.99 -38.16 -2.17
C LYS A 503 -9.51 -38.68 -3.53
N HIS A 504 -9.15 -37.81 -4.44
CA HIS A 504 -8.69 -38.16 -5.79
C HIS A 504 -7.18 -38.43 -5.86
N GLY A 505 -6.56 -38.74 -4.70
CA GLY A 505 -5.15 -39.12 -4.60
C GLY A 505 -4.43 -38.49 -3.40
N PRO A 506 -4.41 -37.15 -3.24
CA PRO A 506 -3.56 -36.46 -2.27
C PRO A 506 -3.76 -36.89 -0.81
N ILE A 507 -4.98 -37.29 -0.41
CA ILE A 507 -5.26 -37.76 0.96
C ILE A 507 -4.44 -38.99 1.37
N SER A 508 -3.88 -39.74 0.42
CA SER A 508 -3.01 -40.89 0.70
C SER A 508 -1.68 -40.53 1.36
N LEU A 509 -1.25 -39.26 1.29
CA LEU A 509 -0.03 -38.76 1.94
C LEU A 509 -0.25 -38.36 3.41
N VAL A 510 -1.50 -38.40 3.89
CA VAL A 510 -1.84 -37.96 5.24
C VAL A 510 -1.53 -39.07 6.24
N GLU A 511 -0.70 -38.73 7.21
CA GLU A 511 -0.32 -39.57 8.35
C GLU A 511 -0.68 -38.86 9.66
N PRO A 512 -0.71 -39.57 10.81
CA PRO A 512 -0.93 -38.96 12.11
C PRO A 512 0.02 -37.78 12.37
N GLY A 513 -0.55 -36.60 12.62
CA GLY A 513 0.20 -35.35 12.85
C GLY A 513 0.54 -34.55 11.58
N PHE A 514 0.17 -35.01 10.39
CA PHE A 514 0.43 -34.27 9.15
C PHE A 514 -0.36 -32.95 9.13
N PRO A 515 0.29 -31.78 9.01
CA PRO A 515 -0.42 -30.51 9.10
C PRO A 515 -1.17 -30.17 7.82
N VAL A 516 -2.46 -29.86 7.98
CA VAL A 516 -3.34 -29.43 6.90
C VAL A 516 -3.96 -28.09 7.28
N VAL A 517 -3.61 -27.05 6.51
CA VAL A 517 -4.15 -25.71 6.64
C VAL A 517 -5.43 -25.60 5.82
N PHE A 518 -6.54 -25.25 6.46
CA PHE A 518 -7.83 -25.01 5.81
C PHE A 518 -8.21 -23.53 5.86
N ILE A 519 -8.66 -23.00 4.72
CA ILE A 519 -9.20 -21.65 4.59
C ILE A 519 -10.72 -21.75 4.56
N CYS A 520 -11.38 -21.27 5.61
CA CYS A 520 -12.78 -21.56 5.91
C CYS A 520 -13.63 -20.31 6.17
N PRO A 521 -13.88 -19.45 5.16
CA PRO A 521 -14.93 -18.45 5.29
C PRO A 521 -16.32 -19.12 5.36
N LYS A 522 -17.33 -18.42 5.89
CA LYS A 522 -18.73 -18.88 5.91
C LYS A 522 -19.42 -18.62 4.58
N ASP A 523 -18.90 -19.26 3.53
CA ASP A 523 -19.39 -19.13 2.17
C ASP A 523 -20.34 -20.27 1.73
N GLU A 524 -20.76 -20.27 0.46
CA GLU A 524 -21.66 -21.28 -0.09
C GLU A 524 -21.08 -22.71 -0.05
N THR A 525 -19.75 -22.83 0.03
CA THR A 525 -19.03 -24.10 0.05
C THR A 525 -18.78 -24.62 1.46
N TYR A 526 -19.03 -23.81 2.49
CA TYR A 526 -18.75 -24.08 3.91
C TYR A 526 -19.17 -25.48 4.38
N LYS A 527 -20.42 -25.87 4.11
CA LYS A 527 -20.94 -27.20 4.51
C LYS A 527 -20.13 -28.35 3.90
N THR A 528 -19.71 -28.21 2.64
CA THR A 528 -18.90 -29.23 1.97
C THR A 528 -17.45 -29.22 2.46
N LEU A 529 -16.93 -28.05 2.81
CA LEU A 529 -15.59 -27.88 3.37
C LEU A 529 -15.45 -28.57 4.73
N ILE A 530 -16.45 -28.49 5.61
CA ILE A 530 -16.49 -29.24 6.88
C ILE A 530 -16.32 -30.75 6.65
N GLY A 531 -16.98 -31.29 5.62
CA GLY A 531 -16.81 -32.68 5.22
C GLY A 531 -15.35 -33.00 4.89
N ASN A 532 -14.67 -32.11 4.15
CA ASN A 532 -13.24 -32.28 3.83
C ASN A 532 -12.33 -32.15 5.06
N VAL A 533 -12.67 -31.28 6.03
CA VAL A 533 -11.95 -31.19 7.31
C VAL A 533 -12.09 -32.49 8.11
N MET A 534 -13.31 -33.00 8.26
CA MET A 534 -13.58 -34.28 8.93
C MET A 534 -12.86 -35.44 8.26
N GLU A 535 -12.82 -35.44 6.93
CA GLU A 535 -12.11 -36.46 6.15
C GLU A 535 -10.63 -36.48 6.50
N MET A 536 -9.94 -35.34 6.43
CA MET A 536 -8.52 -35.22 6.78
C MET A 536 -8.26 -35.61 8.24
N LYS A 537 -9.08 -35.08 9.17
CA LYS A 537 -8.94 -35.38 10.60
C LYS A 537 -9.07 -36.86 10.92
N ALA A 538 -10.02 -37.55 10.27
CA ALA A 538 -10.21 -38.98 10.45
C ALA A 538 -9.05 -39.84 9.91
N ARG A 539 -8.08 -39.26 9.18
CA ARG A 539 -6.83 -39.92 8.74
C ARG A 539 -5.63 -39.50 9.60
N GLY A 540 -5.88 -38.75 10.68
CA GLY A 540 -4.86 -38.33 11.63
C GLY A 540 -4.20 -36.99 11.31
N ALA A 541 -4.69 -36.24 10.31
CA ALA A 541 -4.18 -34.89 10.04
C ALA A 541 -4.33 -33.98 11.27
N SER A 542 -3.33 -33.13 11.48
CA SER A 542 -3.43 -31.97 12.38
C SER A 542 -4.02 -30.79 11.63
N ILE A 543 -5.21 -30.37 12.04
CA ILE A 543 -5.99 -29.35 11.33
C ILE A 543 -5.64 -27.96 11.86
N ILE A 544 -5.15 -27.10 10.98
CA ILE A 544 -4.94 -25.67 11.23
C ILE A 544 -6.00 -24.91 10.43
N ALA A 545 -6.97 -24.27 11.08
CA ALA A 545 -8.09 -23.63 10.37
C ALA A 545 -8.04 -22.10 10.46
N VAL A 546 -8.11 -21.39 9.33
CA VAL A 546 -8.41 -19.95 9.29
C VAL A 546 -9.91 -19.81 9.10
N ILE A 547 -10.61 -19.29 10.11
CA ILE A 547 -12.08 -19.31 10.21
C ILE A 547 -12.63 -17.90 10.45
N GLU A 548 -13.93 -17.71 10.22
CA GLU A 548 -14.62 -16.52 10.72
C GLU A 548 -14.81 -16.58 12.24
N GLU A 549 -14.77 -15.42 12.89
CA GLU A 549 -15.09 -15.26 14.30
C GLU A 549 -16.47 -15.87 14.63
N GLY A 550 -16.53 -16.62 15.72
CA GLY A 550 -17.76 -17.30 16.16
C GLY A 550 -18.13 -18.57 15.39
N ASP A 551 -17.23 -19.13 14.58
CA ASP A 551 -17.40 -20.47 14.01
C ASP A 551 -17.04 -21.59 15.01
N GLU A 552 -18.04 -22.02 15.78
CA GLU A 552 -17.89 -23.11 16.76
C GLU A 552 -17.89 -24.52 16.13
N GLU A 553 -18.28 -24.67 14.87
CA GLU A 553 -18.31 -25.97 14.21
C GLU A 553 -16.90 -26.37 13.78
N ILE A 554 -16.20 -25.51 13.05
CA ILE A 554 -14.82 -25.79 12.66
C ILE A 554 -13.87 -25.72 13.86
N LYS A 555 -14.09 -24.85 14.85
CA LYS A 555 -13.27 -24.83 16.09
C LYS A 555 -13.20 -26.18 16.79
N ARG A 556 -14.32 -26.92 16.84
CA ARG A 556 -14.37 -28.27 17.46
C ARG A 556 -13.62 -29.32 16.64
N LEU A 557 -13.49 -29.09 15.33
CA LEU A 557 -12.78 -29.97 14.41
C LEU A 557 -11.31 -29.58 14.26
N ALA A 558 -10.93 -28.34 14.48
CA ALA A 558 -9.55 -27.88 14.35
C ALA A 558 -8.69 -28.26 15.57
N ASP A 559 -7.40 -28.51 15.36
CA ASP A 559 -6.42 -28.65 16.44
C ASP A 559 -5.83 -27.28 16.81
N ASP A 560 -5.70 -26.41 15.81
CA ASP A 560 -5.39 -24.99 15.98
C ASP A 560 -6.25 -24.16 15.02
N TYR A 561 -6.61 -22.94 15.41
CA TYR A 561 -7.41 -22.07 14.55
C TYR A 561 -7.01 -20.61 14.68
N ILE A 562 -7.28 -19.82 13.66
CA ILE A 562 -7.04 -18.37 13.61
C ILE A 562 -8.34 -17.71 13.18
N GLU A 563 -8.80 -16.70 13.92
CA GLU A 563 -10.09 -16.04 13.67
C GLU A 563 -9.91 -14.77 12.86
N VAL A 564 -10.71 -14.62 11.82
CA VAL A 564 -10.87 -13.42 11.02
C VAL A 564 -12.23 -12.79 11.36
N PRO A 565 -12.34 -11.46 11.53
CA PRO A 565 -13.62 -10.82 11.83
C PRO A 565 -14.73 -11.25 10.88
N ALA A 566 -15.90 -11.57 11.45
CA ALA A 566 -17.03 -12.11 10.70
C ALA A 566 -17.67 -11.09 9.75
N GLY A 567 -18.39 -11.60 8.75
CA GLY A 567 -19.19 -10.76 7.86
C GLY A 567 -18.40 -10.10 6.73
N THR A 568 -17.23 -10.66 6.40
CA THR A 568 -16.55 -10.40 5.12
C THR A 568 -17.25 -11.20 4.03
N PRO A 569 -17.77 -10.56 2.95
CA PRO A 569 -18.37 -11.28 1.84
C PRO A 569 -17.39 -12.28 1.20
N GLU A 570 -17.88 -13.43 0.73
CA GLU A 570 -17.06 -14.49 0.13
C GLU A 570 -16.11 -13.96 -0.95
N VAL A 571 -16.63 -13.14 -1.87
CA VAL A 571 -15.87 -12.56 -2.99
C VAL A 571 -14.74 -11.63 -2.54
N LEU A 572 -14.76 -11.16 -1.31
CA LEU A 572 -13.75 -10.30 -0.69
C LEU A 572 -12.84 -11.05 0.30
N SER A 573 -13.23 -12.27 0.69
CA SER A 573 -12.52 -13.08 1.69
C SER A 573 -11.02 -13.30 1.42
N PRO A 574 -10.51 -13.39 0.16
CA PRO A 574 -9.07 -13.58 -0.05
C PRO A 574 -8.20 -12.47 0.53
N ILE A 575 -8.73 -11.25 0.69
CA ILE A 575 -7.97 -10.09 1.17
C ILE A 575 -7.67 -10.24 2.67
N SER A 576 -8.65 -10.64 3.49
CA SER A 576 -8.47 -10.79 4.93
C SER A 576 -7.92 -12.16 5.33
N PHE A 577 -8.31 -13.24 4.64
CA PHE A 577 -7.91 -14.61 4.99
C PHE A 577 -6.48 -14.97 4.62
N VAL A 578 -5.81 -14.20 3.74
CA VAL A 578 -4.40 -14.45 3.41
C VAL A 578 -3.44 -13.95 4.50
N VAL A 579 -3.83 -12.94 5.28
CA VAL A 579 -2.97 -12.28 6.26
C VAL A 579 -2.47 -13.25 7.35
N PRO A 580 -3.33 -14.11 7.95
CA PRO A 580 -2.87 -15.16 8.84
C PRO A 580 -1.84 -16.12 8.21
N LEU A 581 -1.97 -16.40 6.91
CA LEU A 581 -1.08 -17.31 6.19
C LEU A 581 0.29 -16.68 5.92
N GLN A 582 0.31 -15.37 5.64
CA GLN A 582 1.55 -14.59 5.53
C GLN A 582 2.31 -14.55 6.87
N LEU A 583 1.60 -14.30 7.97
CA LEU A 583 2.16 -14.33 9.33
C LEU A 583 2.65 -15.74 9.69
N LEU A 584 1.91 -16.79 9.33
CA LEU A 584 2.30 -18.18 9.57
C LEU A 584 3.60 -18.51 8.84
N ALA A 585 3.69 -18.17 7.55
CA ALA A 585 4.91 -18.36 6.77
C ALA A 585 6.09 -17.59 7.37
N TYR A 586 5.88 -16.32 7.75
CA TYR A 586 6.90 -15.47 8.36
C TYR A 586 7.46 -16.09 9.65
N TYR A 587 6.59 -16.43 10.61
CA TYR A 587 7.04 -16.99 11.88
C TYR A 587 7.61 -18.40 11.73
N MET A 588 7.11 -19.21 10.78
CA MET A 588 7.73 -20.49 10.45
C MET A 588 9.17 -20.32 9.95
N ALA A 589 9.43 -19.32 9.10
CA ALA A 589 10.77 -19.02 8.63
C ALA A 589 11.70 -18.57 9.78
N VAL A 590 11.21 -17.68 10.65
CA VAL A 590 11.97 -17.19 11.82
C VAL A 590 12.27 -18.30 12.82
N GLU A 591 11.30 -19.16 13.15
CA GLU A 591 11.47 -20.30 14.06
C GLU A 591 12.46 -21.35 13.52
N LYS A 592 12.64 -21.41 12.20
CA LYS A 592 13.64 -22.25 11.52
C LYS A 592 14.98 -21.54 11.31
N GLY A 593 15.13 -20.30 11.79
CA GLY A 593 16.36 -19.51 11.69
C GLY A 593 16.66 -18.96 10.30
N TYR A 594 15.65 -18.82 9.43
CA TYR A 594 15.80 -18.23 8.10
C TYR A 594 15.47 -16.74 8.10
N ASN A 595 16.09 -15.99 7.18
CA ASN A 595 15.78 -14.59 6.93
C ASN A 595 14.68 -14.47 5.85
N PRO A 596 13.46 -14.03 6.19
CA PRO A 596 12.35 -13.92 5.24
C PRO A 596 12.56 -12.85 4.15
N ASP A 597 13.43 -11.87 4.37
CA ASP A 597 13.67 -10.78 3.41
C ASP A 597 14.53 -11.23 2.22
N THR A 598 15.38 -12.24 2.42
CA THR A 598 16.39 -12.68 1.44
C THR A 598 16.35 -14.20 1.24
N PRO A 599 15.23 -14.75 0.75
CA PRO A 599 15.14 -16.16 0.47
C PRO A 599 16.13 -16.59 -0.61
N ARG A 600 16.79 -17.73 -0.39
CA ARG A 600 17.80 -18.27 -1.32
C ARG A 600 17.20 -18.54 -2.69
N ASN A 601 17.99 -18.33 -3.74
CA ASN A 601 17.64 -18.59 -5.15
C ASN A 601 16.47 -17.76 -5.71
N LEU A 602 15.95 -16.79 -4.95
CA LEU A 602 14.87 -15.92 -5.39
C LEU A 602 15.36 -14.47 -5.50
N ALA A 603 14.74 -13.72 -6.41
CA ALA A 603 14.91 -12.30 -6.58
C ALA A 603 13.54 -11.61 -6.54
N LYS A 604 13.48 -10.35 -6.12
CA LYS A 604 12.22 -9.60 -6.01
C LYS A 604 11.47 -9.49 -7.33
N SER A 605 12.21 -9.36 -8.45
CA SER A 605 11.63 -9.34 -9.78
C SER A 605 12.47 -10.16 -10.75
N VAL A 606 11.81 -10.97 -11.57
CA VAL A 606 12.44 -11.77 -12.63
C VAL A 606 12.36 -10.97 -13.93
N THR A 607 13.45 -10.28 -14.25
CA THR A 607 13.56 -9.37 -15.42
C THR A 607 14.35 -9.97 -16.58
N VAL A 608 14.84 -11.21 -16.42
CA VAL A 608 15.60 -11.96 -17.44
C VAL A 608 14.89 -13.27 -17.75
N LYS A 609 14.97 -13.70 -19.02
CA LYS A 609 14.54 -15.02 -19.48
C LYS A 609 15.72 -15.98 -19.47
#